data_AF-A0A7C5GMY2-F1
#
_entry.id   AF-A0A7C5GMY2-F1
#
_cell.length_a   1.000
_cell.length_b   1.000
_cell.length_c   1.000
_cell.angle_alpha   90.00
_cell.angle_beta   90.00
_cell.angle_gamma   90.00
#
_symmetry.space_group_name_H-M   'P 1'
#
loop_
_entity.id
_entity.type
_entity.pdbx_description
1 polymer ?
#
loop_
_entity_poly.entity_id
_entity_poly.type
_entity_poly.pdbx_seq_one_letter_code
_entity_poly.pdbx_strand_id
1 'polypeptide(L)' 'QDEGINPKDFVVPNMPELTSEGTRRALGVPVKWIFWKFKENTAVLSFELYKGCYATSLLREFMKAKDIKAYA' A
#
# COMPACT_ATOMS: atom_id res chain seq x y z
N GLN A 1 -3.39 -11.18 18.55
CA GLN A 1 -2.59 -12.43 18.43
C GLN A 1 -3.39 -13.44 17.59
N ASP A 2 -4.21 -12.93 16.67
CA ASP A 2 -5.42 -13.65 16.28
C ASP A 2 -5.18 -14.54 15.06
N GLU A 3 -4.05 -14.31 14.38
CA GLU A 3 -3.59 -15.09 13.24
C GLU A 3 -2.79 -16.34 13.64
N GLY A 4 -2.51 -16.55 14.94
CA GLY A 4 -1.85 -17.76 15.45
C GLY A 4 -0.37 -17.92 15.06
N ILE A 5 0.30 -16.85 14.65
CA ILE A 5 1.69 -16.85 14.19
C ILE A 5 2.70 -16.39 15.26
N ASN A 6 3.91 -16.92 15.19
CA ASN A 6 5.06 -16.55 16.01
C ASN A 6 6.21 -16.02 15.11
N PRO A 7 7.04 -15.06 15.57
CA PRO A 7 8.22 -14.63 14.81
C PRO A 7 9.14 -15.75 14.33
N LYS A 8 9.23 -16.87 15.07
CA LYS A 8 10.03 -18.03 14.67
C LYS A 8 9.51 -18.73 13.41
N ASP A 9 8.25 -18.56 13.07
CA ASP A 9 7.62 -19.19 11.89
C ASP A 9 8.14 -18.61 10.56
N PHE A 10 8.82 -17.46 10.61
CA PHE A 10 9.44 -16.81 9.45
C PHE A 10 10.89 -17.28 9.18
N VAL A 11 11.41 -18.21 9.99
CA VAL A 11 12.73 -18.84 9.79
C VAL A 11 12.54 -20.14 9.03
N VAL A 12 13.29 -20.32 7.93
CA VAL A 12 13.22 -21.52 7.08
C VAL A 12 14.56 -22.26 7.12
N PRO A 13 14.77 -23.22 8.05
CA PRO A 13 16.08 -23.84 8.27
C PRO A 13 16.66 -24.56 7.06
N ASN A 14 15.79 -25.21 6.28
CA ASN A 14 16.19 -25.98 5.09
C ASN A 14 16.41 -25.09 3.85
N MET A 15 16.04 -23.81 3.91
CA MET A 15 16.23 -22.83 2.84
C MET A 15 16.45 -21.43 3.43
N PRO A 16 17.62 -21.20 4.07
CA PRO A 16 17.87 -19.99 4.85
C PRO A 16 17.64 -18.68 4.09
N GLU A 17 17.85 -18.66 2.77
CA GLU A 17 17.64 -17.52 1.89
C GLU A 17 16.17 -17.06 1.79
N LEU A 18 15.21 -17.91 2.15
CA LEU A 18 13.80 -17.56 2.24
C LEU A 18 13.38 -17.07 3.63
N THR A 19 14.29 -17.09 4.61
CA THR A 19 14.02 -16.55 5.94
C THR A 19 13.73 -15.05 5.84
N SER A 20 12.69 -14.60 6.54
CA SER A 20 12.33 -13.19 6.61
C SER A 20 12.58 -12.66 8.02
N GLU A 21 13.57 -11.78 8.16
CA GLU A 21 13.86 -11.11 9.44
C GLU A 21 12.79 -10.07 9.83
N GLY A 22 11.98 -9.66 8.86
CA GLY A 22 11.03 -8.57 9.01
C GLY A 22 11.71 -7.20 8.99
N THR A 23 10.91 -6.17 8.73
CA THR A 23 11.36 -4.78 8.75
C THR A 23 10.30 -3.89 9.40
N ARG A 24 10.53 -2.58 9.45
CA ARG A 24 9.51 -1.60 9.83
C ARG A 24 9.01 -0.88 8.59
N ARG A 25 7.71 -0.59 8.57
CA ARG A 25 7.06 0.20 7.54
C ARG A 25 6.17 1.25 8.19
N ALA A 26 6.19 2.47 7.66
CA ALA A 26 5.29 3.52 8.12
C ALA A 26 3.83 3.11 7.85
N LEU A 27 2.97 3.21 8.88
CA LEU A 27 1.54 2.89 8.77
C LEU A 27 0.78 3.94 7.96
N GLY A 28 1.19 5.20 8.06
CA GLY A 28 0.67 6.32 7.28
C GLY A 28 1.82 7.19 6.78
N VAL A 29 1.67 7.70 5.57
CA VAL A 29 2.57 8.68 4.98
C VAL A 29 1.76 9.86 4.46
N PRO A 30 2.24 11.10 4.61
CA PRO A 30 1.55 12.25 4.03
C PRO A 30 1.65 12.21 2.50
N VAL A 31 0.55 12.55 1.83
CA VAL A 31 0.57 12.82 0.40
C VAL A 31 1.02 14.26 0.20
N LYS A 32 2.10 14.45 -0.55
CA LYS A 32 2.66 15.78 -0.82
C LYS A 32 2.26 16.26 -2.21
N TRP A 33 2.15 17.57 -2.34
CA TRP A 33 1.92 18.26 -3.62
C TRP A 33 0.75 17.66 -4.41
N ILE A 34 -0.39 17.45 -3.75
CA ILE A 34 -1.59 16.95 -4.41
C ILE A 34 -2.31 18.11 -5.12
N PHE A 35 -2.47 17.94 -6.43
CA PHE A 35 -3.23 18.82 -7.30
C PHE A 35 -4.37 18.04 -7.93
N TRP A 36 -5.51 18.70 -8.13
CA TRP A 36 -6.67 18.09 -8.75
C TRP A 36 -7.35 19.03 -9.73
N LYS A 37 -7.96 18.43 -10.76
CA LYS A 37 -8.85 19.11 -11.69
C LYS A 37 -10.08 18.24 -11.92
N PHE A 38 -11.25 18.86 -11.88
CA PHE A 38 -12.51 18.20 -12.21
C PHE A 38 -12.93 18.60 -13.62
N LYS A 39 -13.36 17.63 -14.42
CA LYS A 39 -13.97 17.86 -15.73
C LYS A 39 -15.15 16.92 -15.88
N GLU A 40 -16.35 17.50 -15.88
CA GLU A 40 -17.62 16.75 -15.97
C GLU A 40 -17.65 15.61 -14.93
N ASN A 41 -17.57 14.36 -15.39
CA ASN A 41 -17.63 13.17 -14.55
C ASN A 41 -16.26 12.53 -14.27
N THR A 42 -15.17 13.28 -14.49
CA THR A 42 -13.79 12.81 -14.34
C THR A 42 -13.01 13.71 -13.38
N ALA A 43 -12.20 13.09 -12.52
CA ALA A 43 -11.20 13.75 -11.70
C ALA A 43 -9.80 13.38 -12.17
N VAL A 44 -8.96 14.38 -12.40
CA VAL A 44 -7.52 14.20 -12.69
C VAL A 44 -6.74 14.59 -11.45
N LEU A 45 -5.96 13.65 -10.91
CA LEU A 45 -5.12 13.84 -9.72
C LEU A 45 -3.64 13.80 -10.13
N SER A 46 -2.85 14.71 -9.59
CA SER A 46 -1.39 14.70 -9.68
C SER A 46 -0.83 14.83 -8.26
N PHE A 47 0.08 13.94 -7.87
CA PHE A 47 0.62 13.87 -6.52
C PHE A 47 1.96 13.13 -6.54
N GLU A 48 2.76 13.30 -5.49
CA GLU A 48 3.98 12.54 -5.29
C GLU A 48 3.85 11.59 -4.09
N LEU A 49 4.54 10.45 -4.19
CA LEU A 49 4.57 9.42 -3.16
C LEU A 49 6.01 9.10 -2.79
N TYR A 50 6.21 8.78 -1.51
CA TYR A 50 7.47 8.20 -1.06
C TYR A 50 7.70 6.82 -1.72
N LYS A 51 8.96 6.46 -1.94
CA LYS A 51 9.35 5.15 -2.46
C LYS A 51 8.69 4.02 -1.65
N GLY A 52 8.13 3.04 -2.37
CA GLY A 52 7.44 1.91 -1.76
C GLY A 52 6.00 2.19 -1.34
N CYS A 53 5.46 3.38 -1.60
CA CYS A 53 4.03 3.68 -1.49
C CYS A 53 3.34 3.52 -2.86
N TYR A 54 2.05 3.17 -2.84
CA TYR A 54 1.30 2.84 -4.05
C TYR A 54 0.20 3.86 -4.30
N ALA A 55 0.08 4.32 -5.56
CA ALA A 55 -0.99 5.22 -5.99
C ALA A 55 -2.38 4.62 -5.74
N THR A 56 -2.52 3.30 -5.90
CA THR A 56 -3.76 2.57 -5.65
C THR A 56 -4.25 2.70 -4.20
N SER A 57 -3.34 2.75 -3.23
CA SER A 57 -3.70 3.00 -1.82
C SER A 57 -4.34 4.36 -1.64
N LEU A 58 -3.85 5.39 -2.35
CA LEU A 58 -4.46 6.72 -2.32
C LEU A 58 -5.79 6.76 -3.07
N LEU A 59 -5.85 6.17 -4.28
CA LEU A 59 -7.08 6.11 -5.08
C LEU A 59 -8.22 5.39 -4.34
N ARG A 60 -7.89 4.37 -3.55
CA ARG A 60 -8.86 3.67 -2.69
C ARG A 60 -9.57 4.59 -1.72
N GLU A 61 -8.90 5.61 -1.20
CA GLU A 61 -9.50 6.57 -0.28
C GLU A 61 -10.41 7.58 -0.95
N PHE A 62 -10.35 7.75 -2.27
CA PHE A 62 -11.26 8.62 -3.02
C PHE A 62 -12.39 7.83 -3.71
N MET A 63 -12.07 6.78 -4.46
CA MET A 63 -13.06 6.12 -5.32
C MET A 63 -13.99 5.19 -4.53
N LYS A 64 -13.52 4.63 -3.40
CA LYS A 64 -14.28 3.69 -2.55
C LYS A 64 -15.00 2.57 -3.34
N ALA A 65 -14.39 2.14 -4.45
CA ALA A 65 -14.92 1.10 -5.31
C ALA A 65 -15.04 -0.23 -4.55
N LYS A 66 -16.07 -1.01 -4.90
CA LYS A 66 -16.28 -2.35 -4.33
C LYS A 66 -15.33 -3.38 -4.94
N ASP A 67 -14.98 -3.21 -6.21
CA ASP A 67 -14.03 -4.07 -6.92
C ASP A 67 -12.61 -3.55 -6.73
N ILE A 68 -11.72 -4.42 -6.24
CA ILE A 68 -10.30 -4.12 -6.04
C ILE A 68 -9.56 -3.86 -7.36
N LYS A 69 -10.08 -4.35 -8.48
CA LYS A 69 -9.48 -4.12 -9.81
C LYS A 69 -9.77 -2.73 -10.37
N ALA A 70 -10.67 -1.97 -9.75
CA ALA A 70 -11.02 -0.63 -10.22
C ALA A 70 -9.89 0.41 -10.08
N TYR A 71 -8.78 0.06 -9.42
CA TYR A 71 -7.66 0.95 -9.14
C TYR A 71 -6.44 0.72 -10.05
N ALA A 72 -6.46 -0.29 -10.94
CA ALA A 72 -5.33 -0.78 -11.71
C ALA A 72 -5.47 -0.53 -13.22
#